data_AF-I0R7P9-F1
#
_entry.id   AF-I0R7P9-F1
#
_cell.length_a   1.000
_cell.length_b   1.000
_cell.length_c   1.000
_cell.angle_alpha   90.00
_cell.angle_beta   90.00
_cell.angle_gamma   90.00
#
_symmetry.space_group_name_H-M   'P 1'
#
loop_
_entity.id
_entity.type
_entity.pdbx_description
1 polymer ?
#
loop_
_entity_poly.entity_id
_entity_poly.type
_entity_poly.pdbx_seq_one_letter_code
_entity_poly.pdbx_strand_id
1 'polypeptide(L)'
;MIKIGQASRDERGRYSGGIAGDQDGKEVAIREWYNRPWNKVLRCKDSSKAEKIATAMEMACKNDNIGYDQSQRTTLYSLCKANGWKIEDIKTPCETDCSALVAVCVNAAGIKVSGDIYTGNEAVALLRTGEFELLSAPKYLLSDEYLRRGDILLYEFHHTAIALQDGRKAEKSRPAQVEYPLGWNVAKDGQWWYADTPQTIIAGRWAYIDGRWYVFDQKGYMIKGWFKQDTDWYYMNPDDGAMLSSQWVDIDGRSYYFTQSGLMARNGYIEDASEKMYFFVDDEGRYIKELDTDAPDLSKYEVIE
;
A
#
# COMPACT_ATOMS: atom_id res chain seq x y z
N MET A 1 23.77 2.62 5.53
CA MET A 1 22.38 2.87 5.13
C MET A 1 21.94 4.13 5.88
N ILE A 2 20.81 4.73 5.53
CA ILE A 2 20.28 5.84 6.33
C ILE A 2 19.83 5.34 7.71
N LYS A 3 19.70 6.25 8.68
CA LYS A 3 19.03 5.98 9.95
C LYS A 3 17.51 6.12 9.84
N ILE A 4 16.77 5.30 10.57
CA ILE A 4 15.33 5.42 10.79
C ILE A 4 15.03 5.40 12.30
N GLY A 5 13.98 6.08 12.72
CA GLY A 5 13.39 5.95 14.05
C GLY A 5 12.11 5.13 13.99
N GLN A 6 11.90 4.28 15.00
CA GLN A 6 10.76 3.38 15.05
C GLN A 6 10.39 2.98 16.48
N ALA A 7 9.15 2.54 16.65
CA ALA A 7 8.66 1.82 17.83
C ALA A 7 8.30 0.39 17.40
N SER A 8 8.79 -0.67 18.06
CA SER A 8 8.63 -2.03 17.47
C SER A 8 8.35 -3.19 18.41
N ARG A 9 8.67 -3.12 19.71
CA ARG A 9 8.48 -4.21 20.66
C ARG A 9 8.68 -3.69 22.08
N ASP A 10 8.07 -4.34 23.04
CA ASP A 10 8.28 -4.12 24.49
C ASP A 10 9.59 -4.77 24.99
N GLU A 11 9.89 -4.58 26.28
CA GLU A 11 11.11 -5.07 26.94
C GLU A 11 11.20 -6.60 26.98
N ARG A 12 10.09 -7.29 26.77
CA ARG A 12 9.97 -8.77 26.75
C ARG A 12 10.07 -9.31 25.33
N GLY A 13 10.27 -8.44 24.34
CA GLY A 13 10.25 -8.79 22.92
C GLY A 13 8.86 -9.17 22.41
N ARG A 14 7.80 -8.76 23.12
CA ARG A 14 6.39 -8.91 22.73
C ARG A 14 5.85 -7.55 22.29
N TYR A 15 4.55 -7.49 22.01
CA TYR A 15 3.86 -6.26 21.62
C TYR A 15 2.91 -5.74 22.70
N SER A 16 2.86 -6.39 23.87
CA SER A 16 1.85 -6.12 24.91
C SER A 16 2.24 -6.73 26.24
N GLY A 17 1.92 -6.01 27.33
CA GLY A 17 2.13 -6.46 28.70
C GLY A 17 3.54 -6.17 29.21
N GLY A 18 4.09 -5.05 28.73
CA GLY A 18 5.35 -4.47 29.18
C GLY A 18 5.17 -3.50 30.36
N ILE A 19 6.28 -2.93 30.82
CA ILE A 19 6.31 -1.88 31.85
C ILE A 19 6.51 -0.54 31.17
N ALA A 20 5.66 0.44 31.51
CA ALA A 20 5.72 1.80 30.96
C ALA A 20 7.12 2.44 30.99
N GLY A 21 7.51 3.05 29.87
CA GLY A 21 8.83 3.63 29.63
C GLY A 21 9.80 2.65 28.99
N ASP A 22 10.83 3.13 28.30
CA ASP A 22 11.81 2.26 27.63
C ASP A 22 12.72 1.59 28.67
N GLN A 23 12.67 0.26 28.75
CA GLN A 23 13.45 -0.51 29.73
C GLN A 23 14.71 -1.14 29.11
N ASP A 24 14.72 -1.39 27.79
CA ASP A 24 15.79 -2.15 27.12
C ASP A 24 16.60 -1.32 26.10
N GLY A 25 16.22 -0.05 25.90
CA GLY A 25 16.83 0.89 24.97
C GLY A 25 16.55 0.56 23.49
N LYS A 26 15.59 -0.33 23.22
CA LYS A 26 15.31 -0.87 21.88
C LYS A 26 13.84 -0.80 21.51
N GLU A 27 12.97 -0.38 22.44
CA GLU A 27 11.53 -0.29 22.26
C GLU A 27 11.16 0.81 21.27
N VAL A 28 11.64 2.04 21.57
CA VAL A 28 11.55 3.23 20.73
C VAL A 28 12.97 3.70 20.40
N ALA A 29 13.47 3.32 19.22
CA ALA A 29 14.90 3.43 18.96
C ALA A 29 15.23 3.83 17.52
N ILE A 30 16.42 4.42 17.39
CA ILE A 30 17.05 4.68 16.10
C ILE A 30 17.77 3.42 15.63
N ARG A 31 17.52 2.98 14.39
CA ARG A 31 18.19 1.84 13.76
C ARG A 31 18.70 2.19 12.36
N GLU A 32 19.58 1.34 11.83
CA GLU A 32 19.84 1.36 10.39
C GLU A 32 18.56 1.04 9.64
N TRP A 33 18.35 1.70 8.50
CA TRP A 33 17.30 1.32 7.57
C TRP A 33 17.43 -0.14 7.20
N TYR A 34 16.29 -0.79 7.04
CA TYR A 34 16.20 -2.18 6.62
C TYR A 34 15.09 -2.29 5.57
N ASN A 35 15.26 -3.25 4.66
CA ASN A 35 14.28 -3.49 3.62
C ASN A 35 13.14 -4.36 4.17
N ARG A 36 12.09 -3.73 4.69
CA ARG A 36 10.80 -4.38 4.94
C ARG A 36 9.93 -4.31 3.68
N PRO A 37 8.79 -5.02 3.63
CA PRO A 37 7.79 -4.89 2.57
C PRO A 37 7.07 -3.52 2.59
N TRP A 38 7.82 -2.41 2.65
CA TRP A 38 7.29 -1.06 2.60
C TRP A 38 6.43 -0.92 1.35
N ASN A 39 5.16 -0.60 1.53
CA ASN A 39 4.21 -0.45 0.42
C ASN A 39 3.87 1.02 0.15
N LYS A 40 4.19 1.92 1.08
CA LYS A 40 3.97 3.36 0.96
C LYS A 40 5.10 4.16 1.61
N VAL A 41 5.45 5.30 1.00
CA VAL A 41 6.23 6.36 1.64
C VAL A 41 5.39 7.63 1.63
N LEU A 42 5.17 8.23 2.79
CA LEU A 42 4.46 9.50 2.92
C LEU A 42 5.49 10.60 3.13
N ARG A 43 5.60 11.49 2.16
CA ARG A 43 6.57 12.59 2.20
C ARG A 43 5.85 13.89 2.54
N CYS A 44 6.32 14.57 3.57
CA CYS A 44 5.82 15.91 3.89
C CYS A 44 6.28 16.89 2.81
N LYS A 45 5.34 17.66 2.24
CA LYS A 45 5.59 18.62 1.16
C LYS A 45 6.42 19.82 1.62
N ASP A 46 6.27 20.19 2.89
CA ASP A 46 7.04 21.24 3.54
C ASP A 46 8.28 20.62 4.22
N SER A 47 9.47 20.99 3.73
CA SER A 47 10.74 20.47 4.25
C SER A 47 11.04 20.91 5.68
N SER A 48 10.54 22.08 6.13
CA SER A 48 10.69 22.52 7.52
C SER A 48 9.84 21.65 8.46
N LYS A 49 8.63 21.28 8.03
CA LYS A 49 7.80 20.34 8.79
C LYS A 49 8.38 18.93 8.76
N ALA A 50 8.92 18.48 7.62
CA ALA A 50 9.63 17.20 7.53
C ALA A 50 10.79 17.12 8.53
N GLU A 51 11.60 18.18 8.64
CA GLU A 51 12.68 18.26 9.62
C GLU A 51 12.15 18.17 11.06
N LYS A 52 11.04 18.84 11.37
CA LYS A 52 10.41 18.76 12.69
C LYS A 52 9.88 17.36 13.00
N ILE A 53 9.31 16.66 12.02
CA ILE A 53 8.85 15.26 12.18
C ILE A 53 10.04 14.36 12.55
N ALA A 54 11.15 14.46 11.80
CA ALA A 54 12.36 13.68 12.07
C ALA A 54 12.97 14.02 13.43
N THR A 55 13.04 15.31 13.77
CA THR A 55 13.57 15.78 15.07
C THR A 55 12.71 15.27 16.23
N ALA A 56 11.39 15.29 16.09
CA ALA A 56 10.46 14.77 17.08
C ALA A 56 10.67 13.27 17.33
N MET A 57 10.90 12.49 16.25
CA MET A 57 11.24 11.07 16.37
C MET A 57 12.58 10.87 17.09
N GLU A 58 13.60 11.67 16.80
CA GLU A 58 14.89 11.60 17.51
C GLU A 58 14.76 11.93 18.99
N MET A 59 13.91 12.90 19.34
CA MET A 59 13.60 13.24 20.73
C MET A 59 12.89 12.08 21.43
N ALA A 60 11.94 11.44 20.76
CA ALA A 60 11.24 10.28 21.31
C ALA A 60 12.19 9.10 21.57
N CYS A 61 13.04 8.76 20.59
CA CYS A 61 14.03 7.68 20.72
C CYS A 61 15.14 7.94 21.75
N LYS A 62 15.28 9.17 22.26
CA LYS A 62 16.25 9.53 23.31
C LYS A 62 15.64 9.61 24.70
N ASN A 63 14.32 9.47 24.81
CA ASN A 63 13.61 9.67 26.06
C ASN A 63 13.21 8.32 26.66
N ASP A 64 13.95 7.89 27.68
CA ASP A 64 13.74 6.62 28.39
C ASP A 64 12.36 6.51 29.07
N ASN A 65 11.58 7.60 29.14
CA ASN A 65 10.19 7.54 29.64
C ASN A 65 9.18 7.07 28.59
N ILE A 66 9.62 6.75 27.37
CA ILE A 66 8.75 6.41 26.25
C ILE A 66 9.04 4.97 25.81
N GLY A 67 8.21 4.03 26.26
CA GLY A 67 8.25 2.61 25.89
C GLY A 67 7.34 2.25 24.72
N TYR A 68 7.25 0.96 24.44
CA TYR A 68 6.32 0.39 23.46
C TYR A 68 5.33 -0.59 24.10
N ASP A 69 4.03 -0.36 23.93
CA ASP A 69 2.98 -1.35 24.21
C ASP A 69 1.72 -1.06 23.37
N GLN A 70 1.26 -2.03 22.56
CA GLN A 70 0.08 -1.86 21.72
C GLN A 70 -1.22 -1.69 22.51
N SER A 71 -1.31 -2.26 23.72
CA SER A 71 -2.47 -2.13 24.60
C SER A 71 -2.58 -0.74 25.23
N GLN A 72 -1.48 0.02 25.28
CA GLN A 72 -1.39 1.36 25.86
C GLN A 72 -0.88 2.41 24.86
N ARG A 73 -1.04 2.11 23.57
CA ARG A 73 -0.47 2.83 22.42
C ARG A 73 -0.67 4.36 22.39
N THR A 74 -1.68 4.90 23.06
CA THR A 74 -2.02 6.34 23.01
C THR A 74 -1.62 7.13 24.26
N THR A 75 -0.94 6.51 25.23
CA THR A 75 -0.56 7.20 26.47
C THR A 75 0.46 8.31 26.20
N LEU A 76 1.48 8.06 25.36
CA LEU A 76 2.40 9.10 24.89
C LEU A 76 1.66 10.25 24.18
N TYR A 77 0.74 9.91 23.27
CA TYR A 77 -0.03 10.90 22.51
C TYR A 77 -0.82 11.83 23.44
N SER A 78 -1.45 11.28 24.47
CA SER A 78 -2.24 12.05 25.43
C SER A 78 -1.37 13.03 26.23
N LEU A 79 -0.19 12.58 26.67
CA LEU A 79 0.75 13.43 27.40
C LEU A 79 1.32 14.55 26.52
N CYS A 80 1.73 14.21 25.29
CA CYS A 80 2.23 15.21 24.33
C CYS A 80 1.15 16.22 23.96
N LYS A 81 -0.10 15.78 23.74
CA LYS A 81 -1.21 16.70 23.47
C LYS A 81 -1.44 17.68 24.62
N ALA A 82 -1.34 17.21 25.87
CA ALA A 82 -1.52 18.04 27.05
C ALA A 82 -0.38 19.07 27.27
N ASN A 83 0.84 18.75 26.84
CA ASN A 83 2.01 19.62 27.02
C ASN A 83 2.36 20.50 25.81
N GLY A 84 1.51 20.50 24.77
CA GLY A 84 1.74 21.28 23.55
C GLY A 84 2.76 20.65 22.59
N TRP A 85 2.85 19.31 22.59
CA TRP A 85 3.68 18.48 21.71
C TRP A 85 5.19 18.57 21.95
N LYS A 86 5.60 18.82 23.20
CA LYS A 86 7.00 18.86 23.63
C LYS A 86 7.44 17.49 24.12
N ILE A 87 8.02 16.68 23.24
CA ILE A 87 8.35 15.27 23.51
C ILE A 87 9.49 15.14 24.54
N GLU A 88 10.45 16.06 24.51
CA GLU A 88 11.59 16.12 25.42
C GLU A 88 11.19 16.38 26.89
N ASP A 89 10.03 17.00 27.10
CA ASP A 89 9.48 17.36 28.39
C ASP A 89 8.68 16.21 29.03
N ILE A 90 8.51 15.08 28.35
CA ILE A 90 7.84 13.90 28.90
C ILE A 90 8.74 13.25 29.96
N LYS A 91 8.27 13.29 31.23
CA LYS A 91 8.94 12.69 32.40
C LYS A 91 8.11 11.61 33.09
N THR A 92 6.88 11.40 32.62
CA THR A 92 6.02 10.33 33.12
C THR A 92 6.20 9.13 32.20
N PRO A 93 6.57 7.94 32.73
CA PRO A 93 6.66 6.73 31.93
C PRO A 93 5.35 6.47 31.18
N CYS A 94 5.46 6.22 29.89
CA CYS A 94 4.34 6.07 28.98
C CYS A 94 4.70 5.14 27.83
N GLU A 95 3.69 4.80 27.04
CA GLU A 95 3.76 3.81 25.98
C GLU A 95 3.28 4.40 24.65
N THR A 96 3.81 3.84 23.57
CA THR A 96 3.34 4.10 22.21
C THR A 96 3.30 2.82 21.40
N ASP A 97 2.66 2.87 20.24
CA ASP A 97 3.00 1.95 19.15
C ASP A 97 3.63 2.72 17.99
N CYS A 98 3.99 2.01 16.91
CA CYS A 98 4.64 2.60 15.74
C CYS A 98 3.84 3.76 15.13
N SER A 99 2.55 3.56 14.91
CA SER A 99 1.64 4.54 14.29
C SER A 99 1.25 5.69 15.21
N ALA A 100 1.05 5.43 16.50
CA ALA A 100 0.79 6.47 17.50
C ALA A 100 2.04 7.35 17.69
N LEU A 101 3.23 6.78 17.60
CA LEU A 101 4.48 7.54 17.65
C LEU A 101 4.62 8.44 16.42
N VAL A 102 4.29 7.94 15.22
CA VAL A 102 4.23 8.77 14.01
C VAL A 102 3.21 9.90 14.20
N ALA A 103 2.01 9.62 14.71
CA ALA A 103 1.00 10.64 14.97
C ALA A 103 1.51 11.74 15.92
N VAL A 104 2.26 11.37 16.97
CA VAL A 104 2.92 12.32 17.88
C VAL A 104 3.92 13.19 17.14
N CYS A 105 4.82 12.59 16.34
CA CYS A 105 5.84 13.32 15.58
C CYS A 105 5.22 14.30 14.58
N VAL A 106 4.15 13.89 13.90
CA VAL A 106 3.41 14.71 12.92
C VAL A 106 2.71 15.89 13.60
N ASN A 107 2.07 15.67 14.76
CA ASN A 107 1.47 16.77 15.52
C ASN A 107 2.53 17.73 16.10
N ALA A 108 3.68 17.23 16.56
CA ALA A 108 4.80 18.05 17.02
C ALA A 108 5.36 18.96 15.90
N ALA A 109 5.27 18.51 14.64
CA ALA A 109 5.60 19.32 13.47
C ALA A 109 4.53 20.37 13.10
N GLY A 110 3.41 20.42 13.83
CA GLY A 110 2.30 21.34 13.60
C GLY A 110 1.24 20.82 12.64
N ILE A 111 1.27 19.54 12.26
CA ILE A 111 0.28 18.93 11.38
C ILE A 111 -0.72 18.13 12.23
N LYS A 112 -1.98 18.59 12.26
CA LYS A 112 -2.99 18.03 13.17
C LYS A 112 -3.49 16.67 12.67
N VAL A 113 -3.27 15.62 13.46
CA VAL A 113 -3.77 14.27 13.18
C VAL A 113 -4.26 13.57 14.45
N SER A 114 -5.24 12.66 14.32
CA SER A 114 -5.81 11.93 15.47
C SER A 114 -4.80 10.92 16.06
N GLY A 115 -4.91 10.67 17.37
CA GLY A 115 -4.19 9.58 18.05
C GLY A 115 -4.75 8.19 17.73
N ASP A 116 -5.95 8.13 17.14
CA ASP A 116 -6.60 6.87 16.72
C ASP A 116 -6.05 6.34 15.38
N ILE A 117 -5.05 7.01 14.81
CA ILE A 117 -4.35 6.50 13.63
C ILE A 117 -3.66 5.19 14.00
N TYR A 118 -3.81 4.19 13.15
CA TYR A 118 -3.06 2.94 13.16
C TYR A 118 -2.57 2.63 11.74
N THR A 119 -1.65 1.68 11.59
CA THR A 119 -0.99 1.39 10.31
C THR A 119 -1.95 1.05 9.15
N GLY A 120 -3.19 0.66 9.41
CA GLY A 120 -4.21 0.41 8.38
C GLY A 120 -4.97 1.65 7.89
N ASN A 121 -4.92 2.77 8.62
CA ASN A 121 -5.57 4.03 8.21
C ASN A 121 -4.60 5.23 8.13
N GLU A 122 -3.33 5.04 8.50
CA GLU A 122 -2.31 6.09 8.59
C GLU A 122 -2.11 6.87 7.29
N ALA A 123 -1.93 6.17 6.16
CA ALA A 123 -1.78 6.84 4.87
C ALA A 123 -2.98 7.74 4.55
N VAL A 124 -4.20 7.24 4.75
CA VAL A 124 -5.43 8.02 4.50
C VAL A 124 -5.49 9.24 5.41
N ALA A 125 -5.17 9.08 6.70
CA ALA A 125 -5.21 10.17 7.65
C ALA A 125 -4.18 11.26 7.36
N LEU A 126 -2.93 10.87 7.03
CA LEU A 126 -1.86 11.81 6.67
C LEU A 126 -2.16 12.54 5.36
N LEU A 127 -2.63 11.83 4.33
CA LEU A 127 -2.95 12.43 3.03
C LEU A 127 -4.12 13.42 3.12
N ARG A 128 -5.13 13.14 3.96
CA ARG A 128 -6.26 14.06 4.20
C ARG A 128 -5.86 15.42 4.78
N THR A 129 -4.68 15.55 5.38
CA THR A 129 -4.17 16.85 5.85
C THR A 129 -3.81 17.80 4.71
N GLY A 130 -3.58 17.27 3.50
CA GLY A 130 -3.05 18.02 2.35
C GLY A 130 -1.53 18.30 2.42
N GLU A 131 -0.88 18.00 3.55
CA GLU A 131 0.54 18.30 3.81
C GLU A 131 1.49 17.22 3.30
N PHE A 132 0.96 16.02 2.98
CA PHE A 132 1.75 14.89 2.53
C PHE A 132 1.45 14.52 1.06
N GLU A 133 2.46 13.97 0.40
CA GLU A 133 2.33 13.27 -0.88
C GLU A 133 2.63 11.78 -0.69
N LEU A 134 2.00 10.93 -1.51
CA LEU A 134 2.22 9.50 -1.51
C LEU A 134 3.27 9.13 -2.56
N LEU A 135 4.32 8.45 -2.13
CA LEU A 135 5.35 7.87 -2.96
C LEU A 135 5.25 6.35 -2.90
N SER A 136 4.87 5.72 -4.02
CA SER A 136 4.72 4.26 -4.14
C SER A 136 5.65 3.63 -5.18
N ALA A 137 6.49 4.43 -5.85
CA ALA A 137 7.42 3.91 -6.83
C ALA A 137 8.49 3.01 -6.17
N PRO A 138 8.88 1.88 -6.79
CA PRO A 138 9.83 0.92 -6.19
C PRO A 138 11.15 1.53 -5.69
N LYS A 139 11.64 2.60 -6.33
CA LYS A 139 12.87 3.31 -5.92
C LYS A 139 12.80 3.91 -4.51
N TYR A 140 11.61 4.23 -4.00
CA TYR A 140 11.41 4.73 -2.64
C TYR A 140 11.15 3.60 -1.64
N LEU A 141 10.58 2.49 -2.11
CA LEU A 141 10.14 1.38 -1.25
C LEU A 141 11.25 0.35 -0.98
N LEU A 142 12.08 0.09 -1.99
CA LEU A 142 13.08 -0.99 -1.98
C LEU A 142 14.51 -0.51 -1.65
N SER A 143 14.70 0.80 -1.46
CA SER A 143 16.02 1.39 -1.25
C SER A 143 15.94 2.65 -0.40
N ASP A 144 16.92 2.83 0.48
CA ASP A 144 17.10 4.04 1.26
C ASP A 144 17.66 5.23 0.46
N GLU A 145 18.16 5.00 -0.75
CA GLU A 145 18.91 6.01 -1.52
C GLU A 145 18.10 7.25 -1.88
N TYR A 146 16.77 7.13 -2.02
CA TYR A 146 15.87 8.22 -2.44
C TYR A 146 14.98 8.74 -1.33
N LEU A 147 15.08 8.16 -0.13
CA LEU A 147 14.36 8.61 1.04
C LEU A 147 14.93 9.95 1.52
N ARG A 148 14.07 10.76 2.11
CA ARG A 148 14.42 12.03 2.71
C ARG A 148 14.19 11.97 4.21
N ARG A 149 14.97 12.74 4.95
CA ARG A 149 14.71 13.00 6.35
C ARG A 149 13.29 13.53 6.53
N GLY A 150 12.52 12.87 7.39
CA GLY A 150 11.11 13.13 7.64
C GLY A 150 10.13 12.30 6.79
N ASP A 151 10.60 11.51 5.83
CA ASP A 151 9.75 10.54 5.14
C ASP A 151 9.22 9.49 6.12
N ILE A 152 7.93 9.19 6.01
CA ILE A 152 7.26 8.15 6.80
C ILE A 152 7.18 6.90 5.93
N LEU A 153 7.90 5.86 6.33
CA LEU A 153 7.91 4.53 5.73
C LEU A 153 6.74 3.74 6.31
N LEU A 154 5.82 3.28 5.47
CA LEU A 154 4.64 2.55 5.90
C LEU A 154 4.58 1.18 5.23
N TYR A 155 4.46 0.15 6.06
CA TYR A 155 3.99 -1.17 5.70
C TYR A 155 2.63 -1.35 6.37
N GLU A 156 1.57 -1.06 5.62
CA GLU A 156 0.21 -1.05 6.15
C GLU A 156 -0.16 -2.32 6.91
N PHE A 157 -0.97 -2.16 7.96
CA PHE A 157 -1.38 -3.22 8.90
C PHE A 157 -0.24 -3.86 9.71
N HIS A 158 1.01 -3.43 9.55
CA HIS A 158 2.14 -4.07 10.20
C HIS A 158 3.11 -3.12 10.90
N HIS A 159 3.67 -2.13 10.20
CA HIS A 159 4.72 -1.30 10.77
C HIS A 159 4.87 0.05 10.07
N THR A 160 5.28 1.07 10.83
CA THR A 160 5.66 2.38 10.30
C THR A 160 6.92 2.88 10.99
N ALA A 161 7.73 3.64 10.26
CA ALA A 161 8.99 4.22 10.73
C ALA A 161 9.25 5.56 10.05
N ILE A 162 10.15 6.38 10.60
CA ILE A 162 10.49 7.69 10.04
C ILE A 162 11.96 7.70 9.63
N ALA A 163 12.24 8.09 8.40
CA ALA A 163 13.60 8.32 7.92
C ALA A 163 14.21 9.53 8.63
N LEU A 164 15.39 9.34 9.21
CA LEU A 164 16.11 10.36 9.97
C LEU A 164 17.30 10.92 9.19
N GLN A 165 17.60 10.40 8.01
CA GLN A 165 18.68 10.92 7.18
C GLN A 165 18.26 10.88 5.71
N ASP A 166 18.85 11.77 4.94
CA ASP A 166 18.72 11.75 3.50
C ASP A 166 19.50 10.59 2.89
N GLY A 167 18.86 9.90 1.96
CA GLY A 167 19.52 8.96 1.08
C GLY A 167 20.51 9.66 0.16
N ARG A 168 21.54 8.94 -0.28
CA ARG A 168 22.61 9.49 -1.15
C ARG A 168 22.13 10.07 -2.49
N LYS A 169 20.91 9.77 -2.92
CA LYS A 169 20.25 10.29 -4.14
C LYS A 169 19.06 11.21 -3.83
N ALA A 170 18.81 11.55 -2.57
CA ALA A 170 17.71 12.40 -2.13
C ALA A 170 17.82 13.84 -2.68
N GLU A 171 19.04 14.38 -2.78
CA GLU A 171 19.33 15.76 -3.25
C GLU A 171 19.30 15.96 -4.77
N LYS A 172 18.77 15.02 -5.57
CA LYS A 172 18.58 15.20 -7.03
C LYS A 172 17.13 15.33 -7.47
N SER A 173 16.23 15.75 -6.59
CA SER A 173 14.83 15.93 -6.98
C SER A 173 14.10 17.01 -6.19
N ARG A 174 14.38 18.29 -6.47
CA ARG A 174 13.20 19.12 -6.73
C ARG A 174 12.64 18.50 -8.02
N PRO A 175 11.52 17.75 -8.05
CA PRO A 175 10.99 17.40 -9.35
C PRO A 175 10.76 18.76 -10.02
N ALA A 176 11.39 19.00 -11.17
CA ALA A 176 10.70 19.84 -12.13
C ALA A 176 9.28 19.28 -12.20
N GLN A 177 8.26 20.13 -12.08
CA GLN A 177 6.89 19.72 -12.34
C GLN A 177 6.88 19.13 -13.75
N VAL A 178 7.01 17.82 -13.87
CA VAL A 178 6.78 17.12 -15.11
C VAL A 178 5.27 17.04 -15.16
N GLU A 179 4.67 17.99 -15.88
CA GLU A 179 3.27 17.90 -16.21
C GLU A 179 3.10 16.80 -17.25
N TYR A 180 2.52 15.68 -16.82
CA TYR A 180 2.13 14.62 -17.73
C TYR A 180 0.95 15.11 -18.59
N PRO A 181 0.95 14.85 -19.90
CA PRO A 181 -0.26 14.97 -20.69
C PRO A 181 -1.33 14.07 -20.07
N LEU A 182 -2.50 14.62 -19.75
CA LEU A 182 -3.59 13.87 -19.13
C LEU A 182 -4.07 12.74 -20.05
N GLY A 183 -4.46 11.62 -19.43
CA GLY A 183 -5.01 10.47 -20.14
C GLY A 183 -3.95 9.47 -20.59
N TRP A 184 -4.24 8.78 -21.69
CA TRP A 184 -3.39 7.72 -22.24
C TRP A 184 -2.12 8.29 -22.88
N ASN A 185 -1.00 7.69 -22.51
CA ASN A 185 0.32 8.02 -23.03
C ASN A 185 1.07 6.74 -23.41
N VAL A 186 2.03 6.87 -24.31
CA VAL A 186 2.87 5.75 -24.78
C VAL A 186 4.35 6.06 -24.56
N ALA A 187 5.06 5.13 -23.93
CA ALA A 187 6.51 5.20 -23.75
C ALA A 187 7.25 4.87 -25.06
N LYS A 188 8.55 5.20 -25.12
CA LYS A 188 9.37 5.00 -26.33
C LYS A 188 9.48 3.53 -26.76
N ASP A 189 9.29 2.61 -25.83
CA ASP A 189 9.29 1.16 -26.04
C ASP A 189 7.89 0.60 -26.33
N GLY A 190 6.88 1.46 -26.52
CA GLY A 190 5.51 1.08 -26.86
C GLY A 190 4.63 0.73 -25.67
N GLN A 191 5.13 0.81 -24.44
CA GLN A 191 4.33 0.54 -23.24
C GLN A 191 3.38 1.70 -22.93
N TRP A 192 2.10 1.38 -22.73
CA TRP A 192 1.08 2.37 -22.42
C TRP A 192 1.00 2.66 -20.92
N TRP A 193 0.72 3.90 -20.56
CA TRP A 193 0.50 4.34 -19.18
C TRP A 193 -0.57 5.43 -19.16
N TYR A 194 -1.14 5.71 -17.99
CA TYR A 194 -2.24 6.67 -17.86
C TYR A 194 -1.95 7.73 -16.79
N ALA A 195 -2.09 9.00 -17.15
CA ALA A 195 -2.02 10.14 -16.23
C ALA A 195 -3.41 10.53 -15.77
N ASP A 196 -3.72 10.32 -14.50
CA ASP A 196 -4.99 10.74 -13.88
C ASP A 196 -4.96 12.20 -13.40
N THR A 197 -3.76 12.73 -13.12
CA THR A 197 -3.52 14.17 -12.92
C THR A 197 -2.25 14.59 -13.64
N PRO A 198 -1.98 15.90 -13.84
CA PRO A 198 -0.75 16.31 -14.49
C PRO A 198 0.50 15.94 -13.66
N GLN A 199 0.35 15.53 -12.40
CA GLN A 199 1.49 15.19 -11.52
C GLN A 199 1.55 13.70 -11.16
N THR A 200 0.56 12.89 -11.54
CA THR A 200 0.46 11.49 -11.15
C THR A 200 0.12 10.57 -12.32
N ILE A 201 0.51 9.30 -12.18
CA ILE A 201 0.14 8.23 -13.10
C ILE A 201 -0.52 7.10 -12.32
N ILE A 202 -1.35 6.33 -13.00
CA ILE A 202 -1.93 5.10 -12.44
C ILE A 202 -0.87 3.99 -12.47
N ALA A 203 -0.58 3.40 -11.31
CA ALA A 203 0.39 2.32 -11.17
C ALA A 203 -0.01 1.32 -10.08
N GLY A 204 0.27 0.04 -10.31
CA GLY A 204 0.11 -1.06 -9.36
C GLY A 204 -1.34 -1.36 -8.98
N ARG A 205 -2.31 -0.97 -9.80
CA ARG A 205 -3.73 -1.08 -9.49
C ARG A 205 -4.62 -1.18 -10.72
N TRP A 206 -5.85 -1.61 -10.48
CA TRP A 206 -6.96 -1.47 -11.41
C TRP A 206 -7.40 -0.01 -11.57
N ALA A 207 -7.89 0.32 -12.76
CA ALA A 207 -8.55 1.59 -13.05
C ALA A 207 -9.70 1.40 -14.05
N TYR A 208 -10.81 2.06 -13.78
CA TYR A 208 -11.95 2.15 -14.68
C TYR A 208 -11.84 3.45 -15.48
N ILE A 209 -11.58 3.34 -16.78
CA ILE A 209 -11.28 4.44 -17.67
C ILE A 209 -12.21 4.31 -18.88
N ASP A 210 -12.95 5.37 -19.19
CA ASP A 210 -13.84 5.45 -20.36
C ASP A 210 -14.77 4.23 -20.52
N GLY A 211 -15.30 3.72 -19.41
CA GLY A 211 -16.26 2.62 -19.39
C GLY A 211 -15.65 1.22 -19.36
N ARG A 212 -14.31 1.08 -19.31
CA ARG A 212 -13.61 -0.21 -19.36
C ARG A 212 -12.60 -0.33 -18.22
N TRP A 213 -12.37 -1.55 -17.75
CA TRP A 213 -11.37 -1.85 -16.73
C TRP A 213 -10.01 -2.11 -17.33
N TYR A 214 -8.98 -1.55 -16.71
CA TYR A 214 -7.57 -1.71 -17.04
C TYR A 214 -6.80 -2.02 -15.77
N VAL A 215 -5.65 -2.68 -15.89
CA VAL A 215 -4.73 -2.87 -14.77
C VAL A 215 -3.32 -2.44 -15.18
N PHE A 216 -2.64 -1.78 -14.24
CA PHE A 216 -1.30 -1.24 -14.43
C PHE A 216 -0.31 -1.92 -13.49
N ASP A 217 0.87 -2.26 -14.00
CA ASP A 217 1.97 -2.81 -13.23
C ASP A 217 2.52 -1.78 -12.22
N GLN A 218 3.42 -2.21 -11.33
CA GLN A 218 4.01 -1.34 -10.32
C GLN A 218 4.85 -0.17 -10.89
N LYS A 219 5.19 -0.21 -12.18
CA LYS A 219 5.90 0.87 -12.88
C LYS A 219 4.94 1.84 -13.58
N GLY A 220 3.64 1.54 -13.60
CA GLY A 220 2.61 2.34 -14.23
C GLY A 220 2.30 1.95 -15.67
N TYR A 221 2.79 0.80 -16.14
CA TYR A 221 2.51 0.33 -17.49
C TYR A 221 1.30 -0.60 -17.51
N MET A 222 0.43 -0.37 -18.49
CA MET A 222 -0.78 -1.15 -18.72
C MET A 222 -0.41 -2.61 -19.03
N ILE A 223 -1.02 -3.54 -18.30
CA ILE A 223 -0.83 -4.97 -18.50
C ILE A 223 -1.77 -5.45 -19.61
N LYS A 224 -1.27 -6.37 -20.43
CA LYS A 224 -2.00 -7.06 -21.50
C LYS A 224 -1.89 -8.57 -21.30
N GLY A 225 -2.87 -9.32 -21.78
CA GLY A 225 -2.94 -10.78 -21.61
C GLY A 225 -3.33 -11.21 -20.19
N TRP A 226 -2.85 -12.37 -19.78
CA TRP A 226 -3.16 -12.95 -18.47
C TRP A 226 -2.70 -12.07 -17.31
N PHE A 227 -3.62 -11.79 -16.39
CA PHE A 227 -3.33 -11.12 -15.13
C PHE A 227 -3.87 -11.92 -13.96
N LYS A 228 -3.02 -12.18 -12.97
CA LYS A 228 -3.39 -12.87 -11.74
C LYS A 228 -3.38 -11.90 -10.57
N GLN A 229 -4.48 -11.89 -9.81
CA GLN A 229 -4.54 -11.21 -8.53
C GLN A 229 -4.98 -12.21 -7.46
N ASP A 230 -4.11 -12.44 -6.47
CA ASP A 230 -4.29 -13.47 -5.45
C ASP A 230 -4.55 -14.87 -6.05
N THR A 231 -5.78 -15.38 -5.94
CA THR A 231 -6.20 -16.66 -6.51
C THR A 231 -6.91 -16.53 -7.85
N ASP A 232 -7.23 -15.30 -8.25
CA ASP A 232 -8.15 -15.00 -9.32
C ASP A 232 -7.40 -14.64 -10.60
N TRP A 233 -7.98 -15.05 -11.73
CA TRP A 233 -7.41 -14.82 -13.05
C TRP A 233 -8.34 -13.93 -13.89
N TYR A 234 -7.72 -13.04 -14.64
CA TYR A 234 -8.36 -12.12 -15.56
C TYR A 234 -7.58 -12.15 -16.87
N TYR A 235 -8.22 -11.71 -17.95
CA TYR A 235 -7.55 -11.54 -19.23
C TYR A 235 -7.77 -10.14 -19.77
N MET A 236 -6.67 -9.43 -19.95
CA MET A 236 -6.62 -8.10 -20.52
C MET A 236 -6.45 -8.24 -22.02
N ASN A 237 -7.31 -7.60 -22.80
CA ASN A 237 -7.29 -7.67 -24.25
C ASN A 237 -5.87 -7.34 -24.79
N PRO A 238 -5.24 -8.21 -25.59
CA PRO A 238 -3.89 -7.98 -26.11
C PRO A 238 -3.75 -6.72 -26.99
N ASP A 239 -4.83 -6.28 -27.64
CA ASP A 239 -4.80 -5.11 -28.53
C ASP A 239 -4.87 -3.81 -27.75
N ASP A 240 -5.86 -3.67 -26.86
CA ASP A 240 -6.17 -2.39 -26.19
C ASP A 240 -6.01 -2.42 -24.66
N GLY A 241 -5.74 -3.57 -24.06
CA GLY A 241 -5.53 -3.74 -22.61
C GLY A 241 -6.79 -3.69 -21.76
N ALA A 242 -7.99 -3.62 -22.36
CA ALA A 242 -9.24 -3.65 -21.60
C ALA A 242 -9.56 -5.06 -21.09
N MET A 243 -10.07 -5.16 -19.87
CA MET A 243 -10.45 -6.44 -19.26
C MET A 243 -11.59 -7.08 -20.07
N LEU A 244 -11.42 -8.36 -20.42
CA LEU A 244 -12.50 -9.14 -21.02
C LEU A 244 -13.48 -9.59 -19.93
N SER A 245 -14.77 -9.54 -20.24
CA SER A 245 -15.87 -9.92 -19.34
C SER A 245 -17.07 -10.40 -20.16
N SER A 246 -17.91 -11.22 -19.53
CA SER A 246 -19.13 -11.81 -20.09
C SER A 246 -18.95 -12.44 -21.47
N GLN A 247 -17.88 -13.21 -21.66
CA GLN A 247 -17.59 -13.81 -22.97
C GLN A 247 -16.67 -15.03 -22.90
N TRP A 248 -16.80 -15.89 -23.92
CA TRP A 248 -15.84 -16.93 -24.25
C TRP A 248 -14.68 -16.38 -25.09
N VAL A 249 -13.47 -16.84 -24.81
CA VAL A 249 -12.24 -16.40 -25.51
C VAL A 249 -11.37 -17.61 -25.78
N ASP A 250 -10.89 -17.75 -27.03
CA ASP A 250 -9.83 -18.71 -27.37
C ASP A 250 -8.45 -18.09 -27.12
N ILE A 251 -7.64 -18.76 -26.31
CA ILE A 251 -6.31 -18.33 -25.94
C ILE A 251 -5.39 -19.53 -26.13
N ASP A 252 -4.51 -19.44 -27.13
CA ASP A 252 -3.57 -20.49 -27.51
C ASP A 252 -4.23 -21.86 -27.78
N GLY A 253 -5.40 -21.86 -28.44
CA GLY A 253 -6.14 -23.07 -28.80
C GLY A 253 -6.92 -23.71 -27.65
N ARG A 254 -7.16 -22.96 -26.58
CA ARG A 254 -8.01 -23.36 -25.46
C ARG A 254 -9.05 -22.28 -25.22
N SER A 255 -10.29 -22.69 -25.00
CA SER A 255 -11.38 -21.76 -24.71
C SER A 255 -11.56 -21.57 -23.20
N TYR A 256 -11.72 -20.32 -22.78
CA TYR A 256 -11.96 -19.89 -21.41
C TYR A 256 -13.17 -18.96 -21.38
N TYR A 257 -13.91 -18.97 -20.26
CA TYR A 257 -15.00 -18.02 -20.05
C TYR A 257 -14.61 -17.00 -18.98
N PHE A 258 -14.89 -15.72 -19.24
CA PHE A 258 -14.75 -14.64 -18.26
C PHE A 258 -16.13 -14.14 -17.84
N THR A 259 -16.39 -14.12 -16.53
CA THR A 259 -17.67 -13.71 -15.95
C THR A 259 -17.94 -12.22 -16.14
N GLN A 260 -19.09 -11.74 -15.66
CA GLN A 260 -19.42 -10.31 -15.69
C GLN A 260 -18.39 -9.44 -14.95
N SER A 261 -17.79 -9.94 -13.87
CA SER A 261 -16.73 -9.24 -13.15
C SER A 261 -15.33 -9.41 -13.78
N GLY A 262 -15.24 -10.14 -14.90
CA GLY A 262 -13.99 -10.44 -15.60
C GLY A 262 -13.17 -11.58 -14.98
N LEU A 263 -13.70 -12.27 -13.99
CA LEU A 263 -13.05 -13.45 -13.40
C LEU A 263 -13.08 -14.59 -14.40
N MET A 264 -11.99 -15.32 -14.52
CA MET A 264 -11.95 -16.57 -15.26
C MET A 264 -12.77 -17.62 -14.50
N ALA A 265 -13.80 -18.17 -15.17
CA ALA A 265 -14.58 -19.28 -14.66
C ALA A 265 -13.68 -20.51 -14.48
N ARG A 266 -13.90 -21.28 -13.41
CA ARG A 266 -13.18 -22.53 -13.14
C ARG A 266 -14.04 -23.53 -12.36
N ASN A 267 -13.84 -24.81 -12.64
CA ASN A 267 -14.44 -25.95 -11.94
C ASN A 267 -15.97 -25.85 -11.79
N GLY A 268 -16.67 -25.54 -12.88
CA GLY A 268 -18.11 -25.31 -12.86
C GLY A 268 -18.72 -25.20 -14.24
N TYR A 269 -20.03 -24.95 -14.25
CA TYR A 269 -20.84 -24.83 -15.46
C TYR A 269 -21.13 -23.37 -15.80
N ILE A 270 -21.09 -23.03 -17.08
CA ILE A 270 -21.56 -21.75 -17.62
C ILE A 270 -22.90 -22.03 -18.31
N GLU A 271 -23.96 -21.34 -17.90
CA GLU A 271 -25.28 -21.48 -18.52
C GLU A 271 -25.36 -20.69 -19.84
N ASP A 272 -25.81 -21.35 -20.90
CA ASP A 272 -26.31 -20.70 -22.10
C ASP A 272 -27.83 -20.88 -22.19
N ALA A 273 -28.54 -19.83 -21.78
CA ALA A 273 -29.99 -19.80 -21.79
C ALA A 273 -30.60 -19.89 -23.20
N SER A 274 -29.84 -19.56 -24.25
CA SER A 274 -30.32 -19.60 -25.63
C SER A 274 -30.33 -21.02 -26.20
N GLU A 275 -29.30 -21.80 -25.88
CA GLU A 275 -29.18 -23.20 -26.27
C GLU A 275 -29.81 -24.15 -25.23
N LYS A 276 -30.14 -23.64 -24.03
CA LYS A 276 -30.58 -24.43 -22.87
C LYS A 276 -29.55 -25.50 -22.49
N MET A 277 -28.29 -25.11 -22.51
CA MET A 277 -27.14 -25.98 -22.26
C MET A 277 -26.23 -25.38 -21.19
N TYR A 278 -25.48 -26.25 -20.52
CA TYR A 278 -24.45 -25.90 -19.56
C TYR A 278 -23.10 -26.37 -20.08
N PHE A 279 -22.15 -25.44 -20.20
CA PHE A 279 -20.80 -25.68 -20.69
C PHE A 279 -19.82 -25.83 -19.53
N PHE A 280 -19.04 -26.91 -19.49
CA PHE A 280 -18.16 -27.17 -18.34
C PHE A 280 -16.75 -26.59 -18.54
N VAL A 281 -16.20 -26.00 -17.48
CA VAL A 281 -14.78 -25.64 -17.38
C VAL A 281 -14.10 -26.34 -16.22
N ASP A 282 -12.87 -26.81 -16.42
CA ASP A 282 -12.09 -27.50 -15.38
C ASP A 282 -11.46 -26.53 -14.35
N ASP A 283 -10.68 -27.06 -13.41
CA ASP A 283 -10.03 -26.29 -12.34
C ASP A 283 -8.97 -25.30 -12.82
N GLU A 284 -8.45 -25.50 -14.03
CA GLU A 284 -7.59 -24.57 -14.76
C GLU A 284 -8.40 -23.58 -15.63
N GLY A 285 -9.72 -23.67 -15.65
CA GLY A 285 -10.64 -22.82 -16.40
C GLY A 285 -10.81 -23.20 -17.87
N ARG A 286 -10.27 -24.35 -18.29
CA ARG A 286 -10.32 -24.79 -19.69
C ARG A 286 -11.69 -25.41 -19.98
N TYR A 287 -12.29 -25.03 -21.10
CA TYR A 287 -13.51 -25.65 -21.61
C TYR A 287 -13.33 -27.14 -21.93
N ILE A 288 -14.24 -27.99 -21.43
CA ILE A 288 -14.26 -29.43 -21.65
C ILE A 288 -15.59 -29.84 -22.29
N LYS A 289 -15.58 -29.93 -23.62
CA LYS A 289 -16.77 -30.24 -24.44
C LYS A 289 -17.47 -31.54 -24.04
N GLU A 290 -16.72 -32.55 -23.62
CA GLU A 290 -17.27 -33.87 -23.27
C GLU A 290 -18.18 -33.84 -22.03
N LEU A 291 -18.14 -32.76 -21.25
CA LEU A 291 -18.90 -32.60 -20.01
C LEU A 291 -20.09 -31.63 -20.14
N ASP A 292 -20.36 -31.11 -21.34
CA ASP A 292 -21.52 -30.27 -21.61
C ASP A 292 -22.82 -31.05 -21.44
N THR A 293 -23.86 -30.40 -20.91
CA THR A 293 -25.11 -31.08 -20.54
C THR A 293 -26.31 -30.14 -20.52
N ASP A 294 -27.51 -30.66 -20.75
CA ASP A 294 -28.79 -29.96 -20.50
C ASP A 294 -29.31 -30.21 -19.08
N ALA A 295 -28.65 -31.09 -18.31
CA ALA A 295 -28.99 -31.47 -16.94
C ALA A 295 -27.72 -31.53 -16.07
N PRO A 296 -27.24 -30.39 -15.53
CA PRO A 296 -26.00 -30.32 -14.76
C PRO A 296 -26.14 -30.96 -13.38
N ASP A 297 -25.07 -31.61 -12.91
CA ASP A 297 -25.00 -32.14 -11.54
C ASP A 297 -24.60 -31.03 -10.56
N LEU A 298 -25.61 -30.28 -10.10
CA LEU A 298 -25.44 -29.17 -9.16
C LEU A 298 -25.10 -29.61 -7.72
N SER A 299 -25.06 -30.92 -7.45
CA SER A 299 -24.55 -31.43 -6.19
C SER A 299 -23.02 -31.46 -6.15
N LYS A 300 -22.38 -31.46 -7.33
CA LYS A 300 -20.93 -31.58 -7.51
C LYS A 300 -20.28 -30.29 -7.99
N TYR A 301 -20.97 -29.53 -8.82
CA TYR A 301 -20.44 -28.34 -9.47
C TYR A 301 -21.44 -27.19 -9.39
N GLU A 302 -20.94 -25.96 -9.34
CA GLU A 302 -21.78 -24.76 -9.36
C GLU A 302 -22.04 -24.25 -10.78
N VAL A 303 -23.08 -23.43 -10.93
CA VAL A 303 -23.26 -22.59 -12.12
C VAL A 303 -22.58 -21.26 -11.85
N ILE A 304 -21.73 -20.83 -12.78
CA ILE A 304 -20.90 -19.64 -12.69
C ILE A 304 -21.60 -18.52 -13.46
N GLU A 305 -21.89 -17.40 -12.77
CA GLU A 305 -22.50 -16.18 -13.30
C GLU A 305 -21.45 -15.11 -13.68
#